data_AF-A0A5D0MXX9-F1
#
_entry.id   AF-A0A5D0MXX9-F1
#
_cell.length_a   1.000
_cell.length_b   1.000
_cell.length_c   1.000
_cell.angle_alpha   90.00
_cell.angle_beta   90.00
_cell.angle_gamma   90.00
#
_symmetry.space_group_name_H-M   'P 1'
#
loop_
_entity.id
_entity.type
_entity.pdbx_description
1 polymer ?
#
loop_
_entity_poly.entity_id
_entity_poly.type
_entity_poly.pdbx_seq_one_letter_code
_entity_poly.pdbx_strand_id
1 'polypeptide(L)'
;MNGRKVTKTGNYTPPGLLYTFTLCMRLIFFSDKAFFELFNDKRLTYNLITIFLLMLTIPIKVFTTEKIILFNPGKFVENILLSLIFISFLYLLIPKKETTFTGYLRVFLGFEVVDIFGAVTLLLSGQTLDLYTALLLGWYLSLAVYAVAKIAKLEYVVGFMLVFFAFLVTNFVPVFLGN
;
A
#
# COMPACT_ATOMS: atom_id res chain seq x y z
N MET A 1 -15.64 35.65 22.88
CA MET A 1 -16.10 34.90 21.70
C MET A 1 -16.11 33.41 22.02
N ASN A 2 -17.29 32.86 22.31
CA ASN A 2 -17.49 31.47 22.71
C ASN A 2 -17.59 30.55 21.48
N GLY A 3 -16.49 29.91 21.10
CA GLY A 3 -16.48 28.82 20.12
C GLY A 3 -16.88 27.50 20.78
N ARG A 4 -18.17 27.29 21.02
CA ARG A 4 -18.71 25.96 21.35
C ARG A 4 -18.29 25.00 20.24
N LYS A 5 -17.31 24.12 20.51
CA LYS A 5 -17.10 22.91 19.71
C LYS A 5 -18.40 22.12 19.77
N VAL A 6 -19.12 22.10 18.66
CA VAL A 6 -20.27 21.23 18.48
C VAL A 6 -19.75 19.79 18.56
N THR A 7 -19.87 19.18 19.73
CA THR A 7 -19.81 17.74 19.91
C THR A 7 -20.98 17.16 19.11
N LYS A 8 -20.74 16.75 17.87
CA LYS A 8 -21.71 15.99 17.09
C LYS A 8 -21.89 14.63 17.77
N THR A 9 -22.85 14.50 18.68
CA THR A 9 -23.45 13.22 19.03
C THR A 9 -24.32 12.79 17.85
N GLY A 10 -23.79 11.96 16.96
CA GLY A 10 -24.54 11.37 15.85
C GLY A 10 -24.27 9.88 15.81
N ASN A 11 -25.32 9.07 15.73
CA ASN A 11 -25.29 7.62 15.56
C ASN A 11 -24.04 7.18 14.77
N TYR A 12 -23.06 6.63 15.48
CA TYR A 12 -21.74 6.35 14.93
C TYR A 12 -21.76 4.97 14.26
N THR A 13 -22.34 4.88 13.08
CA THR A 13 -22.20 3.70 12.23
C THR A 13 -20.71 3.54 11.85
N PRO A 14 -20.11 2.36 12.07
CA PRO A 14 -18.76 2.11 11.61
C PRO A 14 -18.71 2.30 10.08
N PRO A 15 -17.62 2.89 9.54
CA PRO A 15 -17.49 3.11 8.11
C PRO A 15 -17.66 1.78 7.36
N GLY A 16 -18.47 1.77 6.30
CA GLY A 16 -18.69 0.58 5.50
C GLY A 16 -17.44 0.15 4.73
N LEU A 17 -17.41 -1.11 4.28
CA LEU A 17 -16.31 -1.63 3.48
C LEU A 17 -16.17 -0.86 2.16
N LEU A 18 -17.29 -0.53 1.51
CA LEU A 18 -17.32 0.26 0.27
C LEU A 18 -16.77 1.68 0.48
N TYR A 19 -17.08 2.30 1.62
CA TYR A 19 -16.49 3.59 1.97
C TYR A 19 -14.97 3.50 2.06
N THR A 20 -14.47 2.52 2.80
CA THR A 20 -13.02 2.28 2.96
C THR A 20 -12.36 2.03 1.61
N PHE A 21 -12.99 1.22 0.77
CA PHE A 21 -12.54 0.94 -0.59
C PHE A 21 -12.44 2.20 -1.47
N THR A 22 -13.50 3.01 -1.52
CA THR A 22 -13.48 4.27 -2.29
C THR A 22 -12.41 5.23 -1.78
N LEU A 23 -12.13 5.20 -0.48
CA LEU A 23 -11.12 6.02 0.12
C LEU A 23 -9.70 5.53 -0.24
N CYS A 24 -9.48 4.22 -0.31
CA CYS A 24 -8.25 3.63 -0.86
C CYS A 24 -8.07 3.96 -2.35
N MET A 25 -9.14 3.86 -3.15
CA MET A 25 -9.12 4.28 -4.56
C MET A 25 -8.71 5.75 -4.71
N ARG A 26 -9.16 6.64 -3.83
CA ARG A 26 -8.71 8.04 -3.84
C ARG A 26 -7.26 8.18 -3.40
N LEU A 27 -6.83 7.37 -2.43
CA LEU A 27 -5.44 7.38 -1.94
C LEU A 27 -4.44 7.01 -3.04
N ILE A 28 -4.72 5.99 -3.85
CA ILE A 28 -3.81 5.57 -4.94
C ILE A 28 -3.66 6.62 -6.05
N PHE A 29 -4.52 7.64 -6.08
CA PHE A 29 -4.36 8.86 -6.90
C PHE A 29 -3.85 10.05 -6.08
N PHE A 30 -3.03 9.80 -5.05
CA PHE A 30 -2.32 10.81 -4.26
C PHE A 30 -3.25 11.80 -3.51
N SER A 31 -4.44 11.35 -3.08
CA SER A 31 -5.38 12.23 -2.37
C SER A 31 -5.01 12.47 -0.91
N ASP A 32 -4.63 13.71 -0.59
CA ASP A 32 -4.33 14.16 0.77
C ASP A 32 -5.44 13.90 1.78
N LYS A 33 -6.69 14.14 1.37
CA LYS A 33 -7.86 13.92 2.23
C LYS A 33 -7.97 12.45 2.62
N ALA A 34 -7.82 11.54 1.65
CA ALA A 34 -7.87 10.10 1.89
C ALA A 34 -6.69 9.64 2.75
N PHE A 35 -5.48 10.17 2.49
CA PHE A 35 -4.30 9.89 3.28
C PHE A 35 -4.50 10.21 4.77
N PHE A 36 -4.94 11.43 5.10
CA PHE A 36 -5.11 11.83 6.50
C PHE A 36 -6.23 11.05 7.19
N GLU A 37 -7.27 10.68 6.45
CA GLU A 37 -8.37 9.90 7.00
C GLU A 37 -7.96 8.46 7.33
N LEU A 38 -7.25 7.77 6.42
CA LEU A 38 -6.69 6.43 6.67
C LEU A 38 -5.70 6.43 7.81
N PHE A 39 -4.84 7.45 7.84
CA PHE A 39 -3.80 7.57 8.84
C PHE A 39 -4.37 7.78 10.25
N ASN A 40 -5.50 8.50 10.39
CA ASN A 40 -6.05 8.86 11.70
C ASN A 40 -7.21 7.96 12.16
N ASP A 41 -8.10 7.50 11.27
CA ASP A 41 -9.28 6.74 11.67
C ASP A 41 -8.99 5.25 11.89
N LYS A 42 -8.88 4.85 13.16
CA LYS A 42 -8.57 3.47 13.58
C LYS A 42 -9.69 2.49 13.23
N ARG A 43 -10.91 2.98 12.99
CA ARG A 43 -12.08 2.14 12.70
C ARG A 43 -11.97 1.47 11.32
N LEU A 44 -11.19 2.06 10.42
CA LEU A 44 -10.95 1.54 9.06
C LEU A 44 -10.04 0.30 9.05
N THR A 45 -9.34 -0.01 10.14
CA THR A 45 -8.30 -1.06 10.17
C THR A 45 -8.81 -2.42 9.71
N TYR A 46 -9.96 -2.88 10.24
CA TYR A 46 -10.51 -4.18 9.85
C TYR A 46 -10.93 -4.20 8.38
N ASN A 47 -11.60 -3.13 7.91
CA ASN A 47 -11.97 -3.01 6.50
C ASN A 47 -10.75 -3.00 5.58
N LEU A 48 -9.66 -2.34 5.97
CA LEU A 48 -8.40 -2.30 5.22
C LEU A 48 -7.76 -3.68 5.13
N ILE A 49 -7.73 -4.44 6.24
CA ILE A 49 -7.25 -5.82 6.23
C ILE A 49 -8.12 -6.68 5.32
N THR A 50 -9.45 -6.55 5.40
CA THR A 50 -10.36 -7.29 4.50
C THR A 50 -10.12 -6.94 3.03
N ILE A 51 -9.99 -5.66 2.71
CA ILE A 51 -9.70 -5.20 1.35
C ILE A 51 -8.35 -5.76 0.89
N PHE A 52 -7.30 -5.64 1.70
CA PHE A 52 -5.98 -6.22 1.40
C PHE A 52 -6.06 -7.72 1.08
N LEU A 53 -6.73 -8.50 1.94
CA LEU A 53 -6.89 -9.94 1.71
C LEU A 53 -7.66 -10.24 0.41
N LEU A 54 -8.65 -9.41 0.05
CA LEU A 54 -9.37 -9.54 -1.22
C LEU A 54 -8.48 -9.18 -2.42
N MET A 55 -7.65 -8.14 -2.31
CA MET A 55 -6.72 -7.75 -3.39
C MET A 55 -5.73 -8.85 -3.73
N LEU A 56 -5.23 -9.55 -2.71
CA LEU A 56 -4.30 -10.67 -2.89
C LEU A 56 -4.90 -11.89 -3.62
N THR A 57 -6.24 -11.97 -3.74
CA THR A 57 -6.90 -13.04 -4.51
C THR A 57 -7.01 -12.73 -6.00
N ILE A 58 -6.69 -11.50 -6.42
CA ILE A 58 -6.77 -11.10 -7.83
C ILE A 58 -5.70 -11.85 -8.63
N PRO A 59 -6.10 -12.61 -9.67
CA PRO A 59 -5.14 -13.32 -10.50
C PRO A 59 -4.32 -12.34 -11.34
N ILE A 60 -3.01 -12.57 -11.37
CA ILE A 60 -2.04 -11.76 -12.14
C ILE A 60 -1.16 -12.67 -13.00
N LYS A 61 -0.74 -12.16 -14.16
CA LYS A 61 0.20 -12.85 -15.06
C LYS A 61 1.65 -12.45 -14.71
N VAL A 62 2.54 -13.44 -14.58
CA VAL A 62 3.95 -13.20 -14.24
C VAL A 62 4.74 -12.76 -15.48
N PHE A 63 5.52 -11.69 -15.32
CA PHE A 63 6.40 -11.12 -16.34
C PHE A 63 7.37 -12.15 -16.96
N THR A 64 7.97 -13.02 -16.16
CA THR A 64 9.06 -13.90 -16.61
C THR A 64 8.61 -15.19 -17.28
N THR A 65 7.40 -15.66 -17.01
CA THR A 65 6.94 -16.99 -17.44
C THR A 65 5.65 -16.96 -18.25
N GLU A 66 4.98 -15.80 -18.34
CA GLU A 66 3.61 -15.62 -18.84
C GLU A 66 2.57 -16.55 -18.18
N LYS A 67 2.98 -17.27 -17.13
CA LYS A 67 2.12 -18.15 -16.36
C LYS A 67 1.18 -17.27 -15.53
N ILE A 68 -0.10 -17.63 -15.58
CA ILE A 68 -1.09 -17.09 -14.68
C ILE A 68 -0.78 -17.67 -13.30
N ILE A 69 -0.50 -16.81 -12.31
CA ILE A 69 -0.50 -17.27 -10.92
C ILE A 69 -1.97 -17.45 -10.54
N LEU A 70 -2.43 -18.69 -10.65
CA LEU A 70 -3.60 -19.14 -9.90
C LEU A 70 -3.22 -19.18 -8.41
N PHE A 71 -4.19 -18.88 -7.55
CA PHE A 71 -4.00 -18.80 -6.10
C PHE A 71 -3.10 -19.92 -5.57
N ASN A 72 -1.88 -19.57 -5.18
CA ASN A 72 -0.92 -20.48 -4.57
C ASN A 72 -0.72 -20.02 -3.12
N PRO A 73 -1.14 -20.81 -2.11
CA PRO A 73 -1.04 -20.43 -0.70
C PRO A 73 0.38 -20.10 -0.25
N GLY A 74 1.41 -20.75 -0.80
CA GLY A 74 2.81 -20.48 -0.48
C GLY A 74 3.26 -19.11 -0.98
N LYS A 75 2.99 -18.80 -2.26
CA LYS A 75 3.28 -17.48 -2.85
C LYS A 75 2.46 -16.36 -2.21
N PHE A 76 1.25 -16.67 -1.76
CA PHE A 76 0.39 -15.73 -1.05
C PHE A 76 1.01 -15.28 0.27
N VAL A 77 1.52 -16.22 1.08
CA VAL A 77 2.21 -15.91 2.34
C VAL A 77 3.52 -15.16 2.07
N GLU A 78 4.26 -15.57 1.05
CA GLU A 78 5.50 -14.91 0.63
C GLU A 78 5.27 -13.43 0.26
N ASN A 79 4.25 -13.14 -0.55
CA ASN A 79 3.90 -11.77 -0.94
C ASN A 79 3.51 -10.91 0.27
N ILE A 80 2.71 -11.46 1.19
CA ILE A 80 2.36 -10.75 2.45
C ILE A 80 3.61 -10.45 3.26
N LEU A 81 4.51 -11.42 3.41
CA LEU A 81 5.73 -11.26 4.18
C LEU A 81 6.64 -10.20 3.54
N LEU A 82 6.83 -10.24 2.22
CA LEU A 82 7.63 -9.25 1.50
C LEU A 82 7.05 -7.83 1.65
N SER A 83 5.73 -7.66 1.48
CA SER A 83 5.08 -6.36 1.70
C SER A 83 5.25 -5.88 3.15
N LEU A 84 5.05 -6.74 4.13
CA LEU A 84 5.25 -6.39 5.55
C LEU A 84 6.71 -6.06 5.87
N ILE A 85 7.67 -6.78 5.29
CA ILE A 85 9.11 -6.51 5.46
C ILE A 85 9.44 -5.14 4.86
N PHE A 86 8.98 -4.87 3.63
CA PHE A 86 9.18 -3.57 2.98
C PHE A 86 8.61 -2.42 3.83
N ILE A 87 7.35 -2.53 4.23
CA ILE A 87 6.65 -1.53 5.06
C ILE A 87 7.39 -1.33 6.39
N SER A 88 7.75 -2.41 7.07
CA SER A 88 8.42 -2.35 8.37
C SER A 88 9.82 -1.76 8.27
N PHE A 89 10.60 -2.18 7.27
CA PHE A 89 11.94 -1.65 7.05
C PHE A 89 11.89 -0.17 6.69
N LEU A 90 10.97 0.23 5.82
CA LEU A 90 10.78 1.62 5.46
C LEU A 90 10.38 2.48 6.67
N TYR A 91 9.53 1.96 7.57
CA TYR A 91 9.21 2.64 8.84
C TYR A 91 10.44 2.79 9.76
N LEU A 92 11.36 1.81 9.76
CA LEU A 92 12.59 1.90 10.55
C LEU A 92 13.55 2.99 10.02
N LEU A 93 13.55 3.22 8.72
CA LEU A 93 14.37 4.25 8.06
C LEU A 93 13.85 5.68 8.29
N ILE A 94 12.63 5.85 8.80
CA ILE A 94 12.08 7.18 9.08
C ILE A 94 12.85 7.82 10.25
N PRO A 95 13.46 9.00 10.06
CA PRO A 95 14.34 9.61 11.06
C PRO A 95 13.58 10.12 12.30
N LYS A 96 12.29 10.46 12.16
CA LYS A 96 11.44 10.97 13.25
C LYS A 96 10.18 10.12 13.38
N LYS A 97 10.16 9.23 14.37
CA LYS A 97 9.03 8.33 14.67
C LYS A 97 7.94 9.03 15.49
N GLU A 98 7.52 10.24 15.07
CA GLU A 98 6.38 10.95 15.66
C GLU A 98 5.04 10.24 15.36
N THR A 99 5.05 9.34 14.37
CA THR A 99 3.88 8.62 13.87
C THR A 99 3.81 7.20 14.42
N THR A 100 2.60 6.72 14.72
CA THR A 100 2.40 5.33 15.14
C THR A 100 2.57 4.37 13.96
N PHE A 101 3.22 3.23 14.19
CA PHE A 101 3.34 2.17 13.19
C PHE A 101 1.98 1.71 12.65
N THR A 102 0.93 1.71 13.48
CA THR A 102 -0.43 1.35 13.06
C THR A 102 -1.10 2.38 12.15
N GLY A 103 -0.81 3.67 12.30
CA GLY A 103 -1.24 4.71 11.34
C GLY A 103 -0.51 4.56 10.01
N TYR A 104 0.80 4.33 10.07
CA TYR A 104 1.63 4.05 8.91
C TYR A 104 1.13 2.82 8.14
N LEU A 105 0.96 1.68 8.82
CA LEU A 105 0.49 0.44 8.23
C LEU A 105 -0.87 0.59 7.53
N ARG A 106 -1.81 1.36 8.11
CA ARG A 106 -3.13 1.60 7.48
C ARG A 106 -3.04 2.29 6.13
N VAL A 107 -2.11 3.23 5.96
CA VAL A 107 -1.90 3.90 4.67
C VAL A 107 -1.37 2.90 3.64
N PHE A 108 -0.38 2.08 4.02
CA PHE A 108 0.19 1.09 3.12
C PHE A 108 -0.80 -0.03 2.76
N LEU A 109 -1.61 -0.51 3.71
CA LEU A 109 -2.71 -1.44 3.41
C LEU A 109 -3.71 -0.84 2.40
N GLY A 110 -3.89 0.49 2.42
CA GLY A 110 -4.72 1.19 1.44
C GLY A 110 -4.10 1.25 0.04
N PHE A 111 -2.78 1.18 -0.09
CA PHE A 111 -2.08 1.14 -1.39
C PHE A 111 -2.26 -0.19 -2.12
N GLU A 112 -2.51 -1.28 -1.40
CA GLU A 112 -2.68 -2.62 -1.99
C GLU A 112 -3.92 -2.69 -2.92
N VAL A 113 -4.81 -1.70 -2.87
CA VAL A 113 -5.90 -1.52 -3.86
C VAL A 113 -5.37 -1.25 -5.28
N VAL A 114 -4.11 -0.88 -5.45
CA VAL A 114 -3.43 -0.83 -6.76
C VAL A 114 -3.51 -2.19 -7.47
N ASP A 115 -3.57 -3.31 -6.76
CA ASP A 115 -3.59 -4.66 -7.35
C ASP A 115 -4.82 -4.95 -8.22
N ILE A 116 -5.89 -4.15 -8.10
CA ILE A 116 -7.04 -4.22 -9.03
C ILE A 116 -6.58 -3.98 -10.46
N PHE A 117 -5.63 -3.06 -10.65
CA PHE A 117 -5.02 -2.80 -11.94
C PHE A 117 -4.11 -3.96 -12.36
N GLY A 118 -3.57 -4.72 -11.42
CA GLY A 118 -2.87 -5.98 -11.70
C GLY A 118 -3.68 -6.96 -12.55
N ALA A 119 -5.02 -6.99 -12.45
CA ALA A 119 -5.87 -7.83 -13.30
C ALA A 119 -5.73 -7.54 -14.80
N VAL A 120 -5.32 -6.33 -15.19
CA VAL A 120 -5.07 -5.95 -16.59
C VAL A 120 -3.94 -6.78 -17.20
N THR A 121 -3.00 -7.27 -16.39
CA THR A 121 -1.91 -8.15 -16.84
C THR A 121 -2.41 -9.41 -17.55
N LEU A 122 -3.62 -9.88 -17.23
CA LEU A 122 -4.23 -11.05 -17.88
C LEU A 122 -4.52 -10.83 -19.36
N LEU A 123 -4.72 -9.58 -19.77
CA LEU A 123 -5.02 -9.18 -21.15
C LEU A 123 -3.76 -8.86 -21.96
N LEU A 124 -2.59 -8.84 -21.32
CA LEU A 124 -1.31 -8.44 -21.93
C LEU A 124 -0.38 -9.65 -22.14
N SER A 125 0.59 -9.49 -23.05
CA SER A 125 1.63 -10.49 -23.35
C SER A 125 2.90 -9.81 -23.89
N GLY A 126 4.03 -10.53 -23.84
CA GLY A 126 5.33 -10.06 -24.32
C GLY A 126 5.77 -8.72 -23.71
N GLN A 127 6.40 -7.87 -24.53
CA GLN A 127 6.97 -6.59 -24.09
C GLN A 127 5.96 -5.63 -23.46
N THR A 128 4.68 -5.69 -23.87
CA THR A 128 3.62 -4.85 -23.32
C THR A 128 3.31 -5.21 -21.87
N LEU A 129 3.40 -6.51 -21.52
CA LEU A 129 3.24 -6.98 -20.14
C LEU A 129 4.39 -6.47 -19.26
N ASP A 130 5.62 -6.53 -19.77
CA ASP A 130 6.81 -6.06 -19.03
C ASP A 130 6.71 -4.56 -18.73
N LEU A 131 6.37 -3.76 -19.75
CA LEU A 131 6.21 -2.32 -19.60
C LEU A 131 5.08 -1.96 -18.63
N TYR A 132 3.93 -2.63 -18.74
CA TYR A 132 2.81 -2.42 -17.83
C TYR A 132 3.16 -2.75 -16.37
N THR A 133 3.84 -3.88 -16.15
CA THR A 133 4.25 -4.31 -14.81
C THR A 133 5.26 -3.35 -14.20
N ALA A 134 6.22 -2.86 -14.99
CA ALA A 134 7.17 -1.84 -14.55
C ALA A 134 6.47 -0.51 -14.19
N LEU A 135 5.46 -0.10 -14.96
CA LEU A 135 4.65 1.08 -14.66
C LEU A 135 3.84 0.91 -13.37
N LEU A 136 3.23 -0.27 -13.16
CA LEU A 136 2.47 -0.57 -11.95
C LEU A 136 3.35 -0.54 -10.71
N LEU A 137 4.54 -1.14 -10.79
CA LEU A 137 5.53 -1.09 -9.71
C LEU A 137 6.02 0.35 -9.45
N GLY A 138 6.31 1.10 -10.51
CA GLY A 138 6.70 2.51 -10.41
C GLY A 138 5.62 3.37 -9.75
N TRP A 139 4.34 3.09 -10.04
CA TRP A 139 3.21 3.75 -9.38
C TRP A 139 3.16 3.41 -7.88
N TYR A 140 3.29 2.13 -7.52
CA TYR A 140 3.33 1.72 -6.11
C TYR A 140 4.49 2.38 -5.34
N LEU A 141 5.70 2.41 -5.92
CA LEU A 141 6.85 3.08 -5.30
C LEU A 141 6.62 4.59 -5.17
N SER A 142 5.99 5.23 -6.16
CA SER A 142 5.62 6.64 -6.08
C SER A 142 4.65 6.93 -4.93
N LEU A 143 3.67 6.04 -4.70
CA LEU A 143 2.75 6.11 -3.56
C LEU A 143 3.48 5.96 -2.22
N ALA A 144 4.43 5.02 -2.14
CA ALA A 144 5.29 4.88 -0.96
C ALA A 144 6.10 6.15 -0.68
N VAL A 145 6.69 6.78 -1.71
CA VAL A 145 7.43 8.05 -1.58
C VAL A 145 6.51 9.15 -1.07
N TYR A 146 5.31 9.27 -1.64
CA TYR A 146 4.31 10.22 -1.21
C TYR A 146 3.92 10.05 0.26
N ALA A 147 3.67 8.81 0.70
CA ALA A 147 3.36 8.54 2.10
C ALA A 147 4.54 8.88 3.01
N VAL A 148 5.75 8.41 2.71
CA VAL A 148 6.93 8.67 3.54
C VAL A 148 7.21 10.16 3.66
N ALA A 149 7.20 10.88 2.55
CA ALA A 149 7.41 12.33 2.53
C ALA A 149 6.39 13.06 3.43
N LYS A 150 5.11 12.67 3.39
CA LYS A 150 4.06 13.28 4.23
C LYS A 150 4.14 12.88 5.70
N ILE A 151 4.34 11.60 6.00
CA ILE A 151 4.39 11.06 7.35
C ILE A 151 5.59 11.65 8.10
N ALA A 152 6.76 11.66 7.45
CA ALA A 152 8.01 12.11 8.06
C ALA A 152 8.28 13.61 7.86
N LYS A 153 7.41 14.34 7.13
CA LYS A 153 7.57 15.75 6.74
C LYS A 153 8.91 16.01 6.05
N LEU A 154 9.26 15.14 5.10
CA LEU A 154 10.50 15.18 4.34
C LEU A 154 10.24 15.74 2.93
N GLU A 155 11.30 16.23 2.30
CA GLU A 155 11.28 16.49 0.85
C GLU A 155 11.12 15.19 0.06
N TYR A 156 10.43 15.27 -1.08
CA TYR A 156 10.18 14.10 -1.95
C TYR A 156 11.47 13.40 -2.39
N VAL A 157 12.55 14.15 -2.61
CA VAL A 157 13.85 13.59 -3.00
C VAL A 157 14.42 12.69 -1.89
N VAL A 158 14.32 13.12 -0.63
CA VAL A 158 14.75 12.31 0.51
C VAL A 158 13.83 11.11 0.69
N GLY A 159 12.51 11.30 0.58
CA GLY A 159 11.55 10.20 0.61
C GLY A 159 11.82 9.15 -0.46
N PHE A 160 12.18 9.58 -1.67
CA PHE A 160 12.59 8.71 -2.77
C PHE A 160 13.83 7.88 -2.42
N MET A 161 14.88 8.50 -1.87
CA MET A 161 16.08 7.76 -1.47
C MET A 161 15.77 6.67 -0.44
N LEU A 162 14.94 6.98 0.56
CA LEU A 162 14.55 6.01 1.60
C LEU A 162 13.74 4.84 1.02
N VAL A 163 12.75 5.15 0.18
CA VAL A 163 11.90 4.13 -0.47
C VAL A 163 12.72 3.26 -1.41
N PHE A 164 13.58 3.87 -2.22
CA PHE A 164 14.43 3.15 -3.16
C PHE A 164 15.41 2.23 -2.43
N PHE A 165 16.03 2.72 -1.35
CA PHE A 165 16.92 1.90 -0.52
C PHE A 165 16.15 0.74 0.13
N ALA A 166 14.96 1.00 0.69
CA ALA A 166 14.12 -0.05 1.26
C ALA A 166 13.72 -1.10 0.22
N PHE A 167 13.35 -0.66 -0.98
CA PHE A 167 12.98 -1.52 -2.08
C PHE A 167 14.14 -2.43 -2.50
N LEU A 168 15.35 -1.88 -2.67
CA LEU A 168 16.53 -2.68 -2.99
C LEU A 168 16.78 -3.74 -1.92
N VAL A 169 16.79 -3.35 -0.64
CA VAL A 169 17.02 -4.29 0.48
C VAL A 169 15.96 -5.39 0.49
N THR A 170 14.68 -5.05 0.34
CA THR A 170 13.60 -6.06 0.33
C THR A 170 13.73 -7.04 -0.83
N ASN A 171 14.14 -6.59 -2.03
CA ASN A 171 14.34 -7.50 -3.17
C ASN A 171 15.53 -8.46 -2.98
N PHE A 172 16.49 -8.14 -2.11
CA PHE A 172 17.57 -9.06 -1.76
C PHE A 172 17.18 -10.06 -0.67
N VAL A 173 16.06 -9.87 0.05
CA VAL A 173 15.63 -10.78 1.12
C VAL A 173 15.49 -12.24 0.66
N PRO A 174 14.85 -12.55 -0.49
CA PRO A 174 14.78 -13.92 -1.00
C PRO A 174 16.17 -14.54 -1.23
N VAL A 175 17.14 -13.74 -1.68
CA VAL A 175 18.53 -14.17 -1.90
C VAL A 175 19.21 -14.55 -0.57
N PHE A 176 18.90 -13.84 0.51
CA PHE A 176 19.45 -14.13 1.84
C PHE A 176 18.71 -15.26 2.59
N LEU A 177 17.44 -15.51 2.27
CA LEU A 177 16.61 -16.53 2.92
C LEU A 177 16.65 -17.90 2.23
N GLY A 178 17.14 -17.99 0.99
CA GLY A 178 17.62 -19.23 0.36
C GLY A 178 16.59 -20.33 0.14
N ASN A 179 15.78 -20.21 -0.93
CA ASN A 179 15.53 -21.19 -2.01
C ASN A 179 14.29 -20.81 -2.82
#